data_AF-A0A645J1B8-F1
#
_entry.id   AF-A0A645J1B8-F1
#
_cell.length_a   1.000
_cell.length_b   1.000
_cell.length_c   1.000
_cell.angle_alpha   90.00
_cell.angle_beta   90.00
_cell.angle_gamma   90.00
#
_symmetry.space_group_name_H-M   'P 1'
#
loop_
_entity.id
_entity.type
_entity.pdbx_description
1 polymer ?
#
loop_
_entity_poly.entity_id
_entity_poly.type
_entity_poly.pdbx_seq_one_letter_code
_entity_poly.pdbx_strand_id
1 'polypeptide(L)' 'MAKKDHLAPILDALQQAGAVEIKTIAMGQGTKISRIVAWTFLNKAQQKKWQDTKWNVL' A
#
# COMPACT_ATOMS: atom_id res chain seq x y z
N MET A 1 -18.45 -14.07 9.14
CA MET A 1 -16.98 -14.07 9.32
C MET A 1 -16.35 -13.83 7.96
N ALA A 2 -15.56 -12.77 7.78
CA ALA A 2 -14.91 -12.48 6.51
C ALA A 2 -13.84 -13.55 6.22
N LYS A 3 -14.27 -14.70 5.68
CA LYS A 3 -13.47 -15.88 5.36
C LYS A 3 -13.03 -15.88 3.89
N LYS A 4 -12.62 -14.73 3.38
CA LYS A 4 -11.97 -14.68 2.06
C LYS A 4 -10.64 -13.97 2.26
N ASP A 5 -9.57 -14.74 2.18
CA ASP A 5 -8.19 -14.24 2.30
C ASP A 5 -7.81 -13.50 1.01
N HIS A 6 -8.38 -12.29 0.84
CA HIS A 6 -8.12 -11.44 -0.33
C HIS A 6 -6.69 -10.88 -0.33
N LEU A 7 -5.94 -11.02 0.76
CA LEU A 7 -4.63 -10.40 0.91
C LEU A 7 -3.57 -11.03 0.00
N ALA A 8 -3.47 -12.37 -0.04
CA ALA A 8 -2.44 -13.05 -0.82
C ALA A 8 -2.54 -12.74 -2.33
N PRO A 9 -3.72 -12.83 -2.98
CA PRO A 9 -3.84 -12.47 -4.39
C PRO A 9 -3.48 -11.01 -4.70
N ILE A 10 -3.76 -10.09 -3.78
CA ILE A 10 -3.41 -8.66 -3.95
C ILE A 10 -1.89 -8.46 -3.87
N LEU A 11 -1.24 -9.09 -2.91
CA LEU A 11 0.22 -9.00 -2.77
C LEU A 11 0.92 -9.60 -4.00
N ASP A 12 0.46 -10.76 -4.47
CA ASP A 12 0.99 -11.42 -5.66
C ASP A 12 0.83 -10.55 -6.91
N ALA A 13 -0.36 -9.94 -7.10
CA ALA A 13 -0.62 -9.05 -8.22
C ALA A 13 0.26 -7.80 -8.19
N LEU A 14 0.47 -7.20 -7.02
CA LEU A 14 1.33 -6.02 -6.86
C LEU A 14 2.81 -6.36 -7.11
N GLN A 15 3.25 -7.54 -6.67
CA GLN A 15 4.61 -8.01 -6.95
C GLN A 15 4.80 -8.27 -8.46
N GLN A 16 3.85 -8.92 -9.12
CA GLN A 16 3.89 -9.15 -10.57
C GLN A 16 3.84 -7.84 -11.37
N ALA A 17 3.10 -6.83 -10.87
CA ALA A 17 3.05 -5.50 -11.47
C ALA A 17 4.34 -4.68 -11.27
N GLY A 18 5.32 -5.19 -10.51
CA GLY A 18 6.60 -4.52 -10.28
C GLY A 18 6.53 -3.40 -9.24
N ALA A 19 5.65 -3.51 -8.25
CA ALA A 19 5.66 -2.58 -7.12
C ALA A 19 7.01 -2.61 -6.40
N VAL A 20 7.57 -1.44 -6.16
CA VAL A 20 8.90 -1.25 -5.54
C VAL A 20 8.83 -1.37 -4.02
N GLU A 21 7.70 -0.98 -3.42
CA GLU A 21 7.45 -1.15 -1.99
C GLU A 21 5.97 -1.51 -1.80
N ILE A 22 5.70 -2.53 -0.99
CA ILE A 22 4.37 -2.95 -0.56
C ILE A 22 4.37 -3.04 0.97
N LYS A 23 3.39 -2.41 1.61
CA LYS A 23 3.23 -2.38 3.08
C LYS A 23 1.81 -2.78 3.43
N THR A 24 1.69 -3.68 4.40
CA THR A 24 0.39 -4.04 4.99
C THR A 24 0.34 -3.49 6.40
N ILE A 25 -0.67 -2.67 6.68
CA ILE A 25 -0.91 -2.06 7.98
C ILE A 25 -2.11 -2.77 8.60
N ALA A 26 -1.89 -3.46 9.71
CA ALA A 26 -2.97 -4.05 10.48
C ALA A 26 -3.71 -2.93 11.25
N MET A 27 -5.04 -2.96 11.21
CA MET A 27 -5.90 -2.06 11.94
C MET A 27 -6.84 -2.87 12.81
N GLY A 28 -6.88 -2.56 14.10
CA GLY A 28 -7.86 -3.12 15.03
C GLY A 28 -8.61 -2.00 15.71
N GLN A 29 -9.94 -2.01 15.63
CA GLN A 29 -10.80 -1.17 16.48
C GLN A 29 -11.88 -2.05 17.10
N GLY A 30 -11.75 -2.31 18.40
CA GLY A 30 -12.63 -3.25 19.12
C GLY A 30 -12.54 -4.66 18.51
N THR A 31 -13.70 -5.25 18.19
CA THR A 31 -13.81 -6.58 17.57
C THR A 31 -13.60 -6.59 16.06
N LYS A 32 -13.44 -5.41 15.44
CA LYS A 32 -13.22 -5.30 14.00
C LYS A 32 -11.72 -5.25 13.71
N ILE A 33 -11.24 -6.31 13.05
CA ILE A 33 -9.90 -6.37 12.47
C ILE A 33 -10.02 -6.02 10.98
N SER A 34 -9.32 -4.98 10.56
CA SER A 34 -9.15 -4.61 9.16
C SER A 34 -7.66 -4.50 8.81
N ARG A 35 -7.35 -4.36 7.52
CA ARG A 35 -5.98 -4.18 7.04
C ARG A 35 -5.99 -3.17 5.90
N ILE A 36 -4.95 -2.35 5.80
CA ILE A 36 -4.70 -1.47 4.66
C ILE A 36 -3.47 -1.98 3.93
N VAL A 37 -3.53 -2.07 2.60
CA VAL A 37 -2.37 -2.33 1.74
C VAL A 37 -1.99 -1.03 1.05
N ALA A 38 -0.76 -0.57 1.27
CA ALA A 38 -0.17 0.59 0.61
C ALA A 38 0.98 0.11 -0.28
N TRP A 39 1.05 0.61 -1.52
CA TRP A 39 2.11 0.25 -2.45
C TRP A 39 2.59 1.45 -3.25
N THR A 40 3.74 1.30 -3.90
CA THR A 40 4.27 2.31 -4.82
C THR A 40 5.18 1.67 -5.87
N PHE A 41 5.15 2.22 -7.08
CA PHE A 41 6.07 1.89 -8.17
C PHE A 41 7.29 2.82 -8.21
N LEU A 42 7.34 3.80 -7.30
CA LEU A 42 8.40 4.79 -7.22
C LEU A 42 9.45 4.37 -6.20
N ASN A 43 10.72 4.50 -6.54
CA ASN A 43 11.81 4.41 -5.56
C ASN A 43 11.83 5.65 -4.64
N LYS A 44 12.66 5.63 -3.58
CA LYS A 44 12.69 6.72 -2.57
C LYS A 44 13.00 8.10 -3.16
N ALA A 45 13.91 8.18 -4.14
CA ALA A 45 14.25 9.45 -4.78
C ALA A 45 13.08 10.00 -5.61
N GLN A 46 12.38 9.12 -6.33
CA GLN A 46 11.18 9.48 -7.11
C GLN A 46 10.00 9.86 -6.21
N GLN A 47 9.82 9.18 -5.08
CA GLN A 47 8.81 9.54 -4.08
C GLN A 47 9.05 10.95 -3.55
N LYS A 48 10.29 11.27 -3.15
CA LYS A 48 10.65 12.62 -2.69
C LYS A 48 10.38 13.68 -3.75
N LYS A 49 10.85 13.45 -4.98
CA LYS A 49 10.59 14.37 -6.10
C LYS A 49 9.08 14.55 -6.34
N TRP A 50 8.31 13.47 -6.31
CA TRP A 50 6.86 13.53 -6.48
C TRP A 50 6.20 14.38 -5.38
N GLN A 51 6.58 14.17 -4.12
CA GLN A 51 6.11 14.94 -2.97
C GLN A 51 6.41 16.43 -3.15
N ASP A 52 7.65 16.78 -3.47
CA ASP A 52 8.08 18.16 -3.68
C ASP A 52 7.28 18.84 -4.82
N THR A 53 6.99 18.10 -5.91
CA THR A 53 6.24 18.66 -7.06
C THR A 53 4.72 18.72 -6.87
N LYS A 54 4.14 17.91 -5.98
CA LYS A 54 2.67 17.79 -5.83
C LYS A 54 2.14 18.41 -4.56
N TRP A 55 2.94 18.52 -3.51
CA TRP A 55 2.52 19.10 -2.23
C TRP A 55 2.80 20.59 -2.13
N ASN A 56 3.78 21.12 -2.87
CA ASN A 56 4.05 22.56 -2.93
C ASN A 56 3.23 23.30 -4.00
N VAL A 57 2.13 22.71 -4.49
CA VAL A 57 1.16 23.45 -5.31
C VAL A 57 0.20 24.16 -4.35
N LEU A 58 0.61 25.34 -3.88
CA LEU A 58 -0.24 26.36 -3.26
C LEU A 58 -0.20 27.61 -4.12
#